data_AF-A0A9Q0BS63-F1
#
_entry.id   AF-A0A9Q0BS63-F1
#
_cell.length_a   1.000
_cell.length_b   1.000
_cell.length_c   1.000
_cell.angle_alpha   90.00
_cell.angle_beta   90.00
_cell.angle_gamma   90.00
#
_symmetry.space_group_name_H-M   'P 1'
#
loop_
_entity.id
_entity.type
_entity.pdbx_description
1 polymer ?
#
loop_
_entity_poly.entity_id
_entity_poly.type
_entity_poly.pdbx_seq_one_letter_code
_entity_poly.pdbx_strand_id
1 'polypeptide(L)'
;PTNLRWTFSYPISLLFVFCRNTVFNLSIHDLVEQQRLVWTSPEDDTKMCVVKGKDEEACQNYIRIMVVPSPGRLFVCGTNSFRPMCNTYIISDSNYTLEATKNGQAMCPYDPRHNSTSVLAGKCTLCSNTGGLLKLL
;
A
#
# COMPACT_ATOMS: atom_id res chain seq x y z
N PRO A 1 -18.32 2.66 1.08
CA PRO A 1 -17.99 1.81 2.26
C PRO A 1 -16.47 1.64 2.40
N THR A 2 -15.87 2.40 3.31
CA THR A 2 -14.44 2.43 3.60
C THR A 2 -13.99 1.14 4.27
N ASN A 3 -13.54 0.18 3.47
CA ASN A 3 -12.85 -1.02 3.96
C ASN A 3 -11.46 -0.61 4.47
N LEU A 4 -11.40 -0.08 5.70
CA LEU A 4 -10.16 0.08 6.45
C LEU A 4 -9.49 -1.28 6.58
N ARG A 5 -8.22 -1.36 6.20
CA ARG A 5 -7.40 -2.56 6.35
C ARG A 5 -6.22 -2.22 7.25
N TRP A 6 -5.80 -3.20 8.04
CA TRP A 6 -4.72 -3.05 9.01
C TRP A 6 -3.76 -4.23 8.96
N THR A 7 -2.52 -3.98 9.38
CA THR A 7 -1.50 -5.02 9.56
C THR A 7 -0.62 -4.70 10.77
N PHE A 8 -0.08 -5.75 11.40
CA PHE A 8 0.83 -5.65 12.53
C PHE A 8 2.27 -5.76 12.04
N SER A 9 3.16 -4.92 12.56
CA SER A 9 4.60 -5.08 12.37
C SER A 9 5.19 -5.96 13.48
N TYR A 10 6.29 -6.67 13.21
CA TYR A 10 7.04 -7.40 14.25
C TYR A 10 8.39 -6.70 14.49
N PRO A 11 8.75 -6.38 15.76
CA PRO A 11 7.99 -6.60 16.99
C PRO A 11 6.66 -5.80 17.04
N ILE A 12 5.64 -6.35 17.71
CA ILE A 12 4.23 -5.87 17.73
C ILE A 12 4.07 -4.59 18.57
N SER A 13 4.80 -3.53 18.23
CA SER A 13 4.66 -2.22 18.84
C SER A 13 3.88 -1.22 17.97
N LEU A 14 3.79 -1.51 16.66
CA LEU A 14 3.20 -0.62 15.67
C LEU A 14 2.02 -1.27 14.95
N LEU A 15 0.92 -0.52 14.87
CA LEU A 15 -0.28 -0.82 14.12
C LEU A 15 -0.34 0.06 12.88
N PHE A 16 -0.32 -0.55 11.71
CA PHE A 16 -0.50 0.18 10.47
C PHE A 16 -1.93 0.08 9.97
N VAL A 17 -2.52 1.22 9.63
CA VAL A 17 -3.87 1.33 9.07
C VAL A 17 -3.77 2.03 7.73
N PHE A 18 -4.39 1.49 6.68
CA PHE A 18 -4.32 2.09 5.35
C PHE A 18 -5.69 2.16 4.69
N CYS A 19 -5.89 3.23 3.92
CA CYS A 19 -7.16 3.52 3.26
C CYS A 19 -6.95 4.28 1.93
N ARG A 20 -7.70 5.37 1.73
CA ARG A 20 -7.60 6.25 0.56
C ARG A 20 -6.47 7.25 0.78
N ASN A 21 -5.51 7.27 -0.15
CA ASN A 21 -4.37 8.19 -0.22
C ASN A 21 -3.44 8.20 0.99
N THR A 22 -3.65 7.36 2.00
CA THR A 22 -2.93 7.49 3.28
C THR A 22 -2.69 6.13 3.94
N VAL A 23 -1.51 6.00 4.53
CA VAL A 23 -1.12 4.94 5.46
C VAL A 23 -0.75 5.59 6.80
N PHE A 24 -1.40 5.17 7.87
CA PHE A 24 -1.14 5.61 9.24
C PHE A 24 -0.28 4.59 9.96
N ASN A 25 0.66 5.09 10.74
CA ASN A 25 1.46 4.33 11.70
C ASN A 25 1.02 4.76 13.11
N LEU A 26 0.33 3.87 13.81
CA LEU A 26 -0.21 4.09 15.15
C LEU A 26 0.57 3.26 16.16
N SER A 27 0.76 3.80 17.36
CA SER A 27 1.22 3.00 18.49
C SER A 27 0.10 2.04 18.91
N ILE A 28 0.43 0.77 19.16
CA ILE A 28 -0.58 -0.22 19.56
C ILE A 28 -1.07 0.00 21.00
N HIS A 29 -0.29 0.70 21.83
CA HIS A 29 -0.57 0.85 23.26
C HIS A 29 -1.66 1.88 23.54
N ASP A 30 -1.65 2.98 22.80
CA ASP A 30 -2.48 4.17 23.02
C ASP A 30 -3.21 4.64 21.75
N LEU A 31 -3.00 3.96 20.60
CA LEU A 31 -3.55 4.31 19.29
C LEU A 31 -3.18 5.72 18.81
N VAL A 32 -2.14 6.31 19.37
CA VAL A 32 -1.64 7.63 18.97
C VAL A 32 -0.91 7.51 17.64
N GLU A 33 -1.22 8.42 16.73
CA GLU A 33 -0.52 8.54 15.45
C GLU A 33 0.93 8.94 15.67
N GLN A 34 1.84 8.04 15.30
CA GLN A 34 3.28 8.29 15.31
C GLN A 34 3.70 8.98 14.02
N GLN A 35 3.22 8.48 12.88
CA GLN A 35 3.54 9.00 11.55
C GLN A 35 2.40 8.71 10.56
N ARG A 36 2.37 9.47 9.46
CA ARG A 36 1.53 9.18 8.29
C ARG A 36 2.30 9.31 6.99
N LEU A 37 2.00 8.41 6.06
CA LEU A 37 2.42 8.50 4.67
C LEU A 37 1.21 8.94 3.84
N VAL A 38 1.30 10.11 3.21
CA VAL A 38 0.33 10.56 2.22
C VAL A 38 0.83 10.19 0.84
N TRP A 39 0.05 9.40 0.12
CA TRP A 39 0.33 8.97 -1.24
C TRP A 39 -0.91 9.09 -2.12
N THR A 40 -1.12 10.30 -2.63
CA THR A 40 -2.14 10.62 -3.62
C THR A 40 -1.68 10.28 -5.03
N SER A 41 -2.62 10.08 -5.94
CA SER A 41 -2.30 9.96 -7.36
C SER A 41 -1.83 11.29 -7.95
N PRO A 42 -0.95 11.26 -8.97
CA PRO A 42 -0.63 12.45 -9.75
C PRO A 42 -1.89 13.11 -10.31
N GLU A 43 -1.87 14.43 -10.42
CA GLU A 43 -3.03 15.19 -10.91
C GLU A 43 -3.40 14.80 -12.34
N ASP A 44 -2.40 14.60 -13.20
CA ASP A 44 -2.61 14.17 -14.59
C ASP A 44 -3.26 12.79 -14.70
N ASP A 45 -2.86 11.83 -13.85
CA ASP A 45 -3.48 10.51 -13.80
C ASP A 45 -4.94 10.60 -13.33
N THR A 46 -5.19 11.44 -12.33
CA THR A 46 -6.53 11.66 -11.77
C THR A 46 -7.45 12.28 -12.82
N LYS A 47 -6.99 13.34 -13.50
CA LYS A 47 -7.71 13.99 -14.61
C LYS A 47 -7.98 13.01 -15.75
N MET A 48 -6.97 12.25 -16.16
CA MET A 48 -7.11 11.26 -17.22
C MET A 48 -8.09 10.14 -16.86
N CYS A 49 -8.12 9.72 -15.60
CA CYS A 49 -9.09 8.74 -15.09
C CYS A 49 -10.53 9.26 -15.21
N VAL A 50 -10.77 10.51 -14.83
CA VAL A 50 -12.10 11.14 -14.96
C VAL A 50 -12.48 11.32 -16.43
N VAL A 51 -11.56 11.76 -17.29
CA VAL A 51 -11.78 11.88 -18.75
C VAL A 51 -12.15 10.53 -19.38
N LYS A 52 -11.66 9.41 -18.83
CA LYS A 52 -12.02 8.05 -19.24
C LYS A 52 -13.39 7.58 -18.69
N GLY A 53 -14.16 8.48 -18.08
CA GLY A 53 -15.52 8.23 -17.62
C GLY A 53 -15.62 7.52 -16.26
N LYS A 54 -14.62 7.66 -15.39
CA LYS A 54 -14.67 7.16 -14.00
C LYS A 54 -15.09 8.28 -13.05
N ASP A 55 -15.77 7.89 -11.97
CA ASP A 55 -16.16 8.82 -10.91
C ASP A 55 -14.91 9.40 -10.22
N GLU A 56 -14.95 10.69 -9.88
CA GLU A 56 -13.84 11.38 -9.21
C GLU A 56 -13.39 10.70 -7.92
N GLU A 57 -14.36 10.14 -7.16
CA GLU A 57 -14.08 9.37 -5.95
C GLU A 57 -13.30 8.09 -6.28
N ALA A 58 -13.66 7.38 -7.35
CA ALA A 58 -12.97 6.17 -7.76
C ALA A 58 -11.57 6.44 -8.34
N CYS A 59 -11.32 7.67 -8.81
CA CYS A 59 -10.03 8.11 -9.34
C CYS A 59 -8.98 8.46 -8.27
N GLN A 60 -9.22 8.13 -7.01
CA GLN A 60 -8.24 8.30 -5.93
C GLN A 60 -7.28 7.10 -5.84
N ASN A 61 -6.21 7.23 -5.03
CA ASN A 61 -5.32 6.11 -4.75
C ASN A 61 -5.83 5.31 -3.56
N TYR A 62 -6.41 4.13 -3.80
CA TYR A 62 -6.84 3.24 -2.73
C TYR A 62 -5.73 2.26 -2.43
N ILE A 63 -5.15 2.34 -1.23
CA ILE A 63 -4.11 1.42 -0.78
C ILE A 63 -4.73 0.03 -0.57
N ARG A 64 -4.13 -0.97 -1.21
CA ARG A 64 -4.62 -2.35 -1.20
C ARG A 64 -3.67 -3.32 -0.54
N ILE A 65 -2.38 -3.03 -0.65
CA ILE A 65 -1.30 -3.87 -0.17
C ILE A 65 -0.35 -3.00 0.61
N MET A 66 0.02 -3.45 1.80
CA MET A 66 1.04 -2.84 2.63
C MET A 66 1.78 -3.97 3.32
N VAL A 67 3.11 -4.02 3.17
CA VAL A 67 3.97 -4.99 3.82
C VAL A 67 5.29 -4.36 4.23
N VAL A 68 5.89 -4.86 5.31
CA VAL A 68 7.22 -4.46 5.79
C VAL A 68 8.18 -5.59 5.45
N PRO A 69 8.80 -5.59 4.25
CA PRO A 69 9.61 -6.72 3.79
C PRO A 69 10.90 -6.90 4.59
N SER A 70 11.40 -5.83 5.20
CA SER A 70 12.54 -5.85 6.11
C SER A 70 12.43 -4.68 7.09
N PRO A 71 13.16 -4.69 8.22
CA PRO A 71 13.18 -3.56 9.15
C PRO A 71 13.49 -2.24 8.41
N GLY A 72 12.73 -1.19 8.73
CA GLY A 72 12.90 0.14 8.14
C GLY A 72 12.48 0.28 6.67
N ARG A 73 11.88 -0.74 6.04
CA ARG A 73 11.38 -0.65 4.66
C ARG A 73 9.90 -0.94 4.59
N LEU A 74 9.18 -0.11 3.86
CA LEU A 74 7.74 -0.19 3.68
C LEU A 74 7.42 -0.37 2.19
N PHE A 75 6.75 -1.45 1.82
CA PHE A 75 6.27 -1.68 0.46
C PHE A 75 4.75 -1.51 0.42
N VAL A 76 4.26 -0.60 -0.43
CA VAL A 76 2.84 -0.24 -0.51
C VAL A 76 2.39 -0.27 -1.97
N CYS A 77 1.23 -0.88 -2.25
CA CYS A 77 0.58 -0.79 -3.56
C CYS A 77 -0.82 -0.20 -3.44
N GLY A 78 -1.20 0.61 -4.42
CA GLY A 78 -2.52 1.22 -4.50
C GLY A 78 -3.05 1.26 -5.94
N THR A 79 -4.35 1.52 -6.07
CA THR A 79 -5.05 1.57 -7.37
C THR A 79 -4.56 2.71 -8.25
N ASN A 80 -4.06 3.78 -7.63
CA ASN A 80 -3.50 4.98 -8.24
C ASN A 80 -4.26 5.46 -9.48
N SER A 81 -5.52 5.90 -9.29
CA SER A 81 -6.41 6.38 -10.38
C SER A 81 -6.59 5.38 -11.53
N PHE A 82 -6.88 4.11 -11.22
CA PHE A 82 -6.95 3.03 -12.22
C PHE A 82 -5.63 2.85 -13.00
N ARG A 83 -4.50 3.19 -12.39
CA ARG A 83 -3.15 2.88 -12.88
C ARG A 83 -2.34 2.30 -11.73
N PRO A 84 -2.53 1.02 -11.36
CA PRO A 84 -1.95 0.45 -10.16
C PRO A 84 -0.44 0.61 -10.09
N MET A 85 0.04 1.14 -8.97
CA MET A 85 1.47 1.36 -8.71
C MET A 85 1.86 0.74 -7.38
N CYS A 86 3.15 0.45 -7.22
CA CYS A 86 3.74 0.01 -5.97
C CYS A 86 5.00 0.82 -5.65
N ASN A 87 5.10 1.33 -4.43
CA ASN A 87 6.22 2.11 -3.94
C ASN A 87 6.92 1.40 -2.79
N THR A 88 8.25 1.43 -2.79
CA THR A 88 9.06 1.09 -1.63
C THR A 88 9.55 2.38 -0.99
N TYR A 89 9.33 2.52 0.31
CA TYR A 89 9.80 3.62 1.13
C TYR A 89 10.81 3.12 2.16
N ILE A 90 11.79 3.96 2.46
CA ILE A 90 12.64 3.85 3.64
C ILE A 90 11.96 4.64 4.77
N ILE A 91 11.73 3.98 5.89
CA ILE A 91 11.14 4.57 7.10
C ILE A 91 12.28 5.18 7.92
N SER A 92 12.19 6.48 8.20
CA SER A 92 13.06 7.19 9.13
C SER A 92 12.23 7.76 10.28
N ASP A 93 12.88 8.28 11.33
CA ASP A 93 12.22 8.72 12.57
C ASP A 93 11.12 9.77 12.38
N SER A 94 11.16 10.54 11.28
CA SER A 94 10.18 11.60 10.98
C SER A 94 9.57 11.55 9.58
N ASN A 95 10.05 10.68 8.68
CA ASN A 95 9.61 10.70 7.29
C ASN A 95 9.65 9.33 6.59
N TYR A 96 8.97 9.28 5.45
CA TYR A 96 9.05 8.18 4.48
C TYR A 96 9.77 8.70 3.23
N THR A 97 10.93 8.14 2.93
CA THR A 97 11.68 8.50 1.72
C THR A 97 11.40 7.49 0.63
N LEU A 98 10.92 7.96 -0.53
CA LEU A 98 10.66 7.10 -1.68
C LEU A 98 11.99 6.55 -2.21
N GLU A 99 12.10 5.23 -2.26
CA GLU A 99 13.29 4.56 -2.75
C GLU A 99 13.08 4.01 -4.16
N ALA A 100 11.93 3.38 -4.43
CA ALA A 100 11.65 2.78 -5.72
C ALA A 100 10.15 2.80 -6.02
N THR A 101 9.83 2.93 -7.31
CA THR A 101 8.47 2.82 -7.84
C THR A 101 8.44 1.70 -8.88
N LYS A 102 7.41 0.86 -8.83
CA LYS A 102 7.19 -0.26 -9.76
C LYS A 102 5.74 -0.25 -10.26
N ASN A 103 5.55 -0.82 -11.45
CA ASN A 103 4.20 -1.07 -11.96
C ASN A 103 3.51 -2.10 -11.04
N GLY A 104 2.31 -1.75 -10.58
CA GLY A 104 1.49 -2.57 -9.68
C GLY A 104 0.49 -3.47 -10.41
N GLN A 105 0.49 -3.49 -11.75
CA GLN A 105 -0.34 -4.38 -12.55
C GLN A 105 -0.12 -5.84 -12.12
N ALA A 106 -1.19 -6.62 -12.14
CA ALA A 106 -1.28 -7.97 -11.60
C ALA A 106 -1.15 -8.09 -10.07
N MET A 107 -0.47 -7.17 -9.37
CA MET A 107 -0.40 -7.17 -7.89
C MET A 107 -1.61 -6.49 -7.26
N CYS A 108 -1.96 -5.30 -7.73
CA CYS A 108 -3.02 -4.46 -7.19
C CYS A 108 -4.16 -4.32 -8.22
N PRO A 109 -5.44 -4.32 -7.80
CA PRO A 109 -6.56 -4.09 -8.71
C PRO A 109 -6.54 -2.67 -9.30
N TYR A 110 -7.10 -2.53 -10.49
CA TYR A 110 -7.33 -1.22 -11.13
C TYR A 110 -8.49 -0.47 -10.48
N ASP A 111 -9.65 -1.14 -10.38
CA ASP A 111 -10.86 -0.56 -9.81
C ASP A 111 -10.87 -0.77 -8.28
N PRO A 112 -11.08 0.27 -7.46
CA PRO A 112 -11.20 0.11 -6.02
C PRO A 112 -12.40 -0.76 -5.59
N ARG A 113 -13.38 -1.00 -6.45
CA ARG A 113 -14.51 -1.88 -6.14
C ARG A 113 -14.17 -3.35 -6.34
N HIS A 114 -13.07 -3.67 -7.02
CA HIS A 114 -12.63 -5.05 -7.17
C HIS A 114 -11.97 -5.54 -5.88
N ASN A 115 -12.41 -6.69 -5.42
CA ASN A 115 -11.80 -7.39 -4.30
C ASN A 115 -10.45 -7.97 -4.74
N SER A 116 -9.53 -8.01 -3.79
CA SER A 116 -8.22 -8.64 -3.96
C SER A 116 -7.67 -9.06 -2.62
N THR A 117 -7.05 -10.22 -2.58
CA THR A 117 -6.29 -10.72 -1.42
C THR A 117 -4.80 -10.77 -1.77
N SER A 118 -3.92 -10.54 -0.81
CA SER A 118 -2.48 -10.63 -1.06
C SER A 118 -1.80 -11.16 0.18
N VAL A 119 -0.89 -12.10 -0.02
CA VAL A 119 -0.08 -12.71 1.03
C VAL A 119 1.37 -12.52 0.66
N LEU A 120 2.14 -11.93 1.57
CA LEU A 120 3.59 -11.97 1.47
C LEU A 120 4.06 -13.33 1.97
N ALA A 121 4.52 -14.18 1.06
CA ALA A 121 5.18 -15.42 1.43
C ALA A 121 6.65 -15.10 1.76
N GLY A 122 7.05 -15.31 3.01
CA GLY A 122 8.44 -15.14 3.44
C GLY A 122 9.39 -16.08 2.69
N LYS A 123 10.70 -15.78 2.73
CA LYS A 123 11.74 -16.70 2.25
C LYS A 123 11.60 -18.04 2.98
N CYS A 124 11.17 -19.09 2.28
CA CYS A 124 11.31 -20.45 2.77
C CYS A 124 12.75 -20.89 2.52
N THR A 125 13.57 -21.04 3.56
CA THR A 125 15.00 -21.41 3.43
C THR A 125 15.22 -22.77 2.76
N LEU A 126 14.17 -23.60 2.62
CA LEU A 126 14.20 -24.90 1.93
C LEU A 126 13.74 -24.86 0.46
N CYS A 127 13.24 -23.72 -0.04
CA CYS A 127 12.80 -23.60 -1.43
C CYS A 127 13.44 -22.35 -2.06
N SER A 128 14.16 -22.56 -3.18
CA SER A 128 14.95 -21.57 -3.93
C SER A 128 14.58 -20.09 -3.75
N ASN A 129 15.62 -19.29 -3.50
CA ASN A 129 15.67 -17.83 -3.40
C ASN A 129 14.70 -17.07 -4.32
N THR A 130 13.48 -16.79 -3.87
CA THR A 130 12.69 -15.59 -4.22
C THR A 130 11.54 -15.45 -3.22
N GLY A 131 11.60 -14.45 -2.32
CA GLY A 131 10.42 -14.05 -1.55
C GLY A 131 9.47 -13.31 -2.50
N GLY A 132 8.26 -13.84 -2.70
CA GLY A 132 7.27 -13.30 -3.62
C GLY A 132 6.01 -12.84 -2.90
N LEU A 133 5.47 -11.69 -3.30
CA LEU A 133 4.12 -11.30 -2.94
C LEU A 133 3.14 -12.11 -3.80
N LEU A 134 2.41 -13.04 -3.20
CA LEU A 134 1.41 -13.84 -3.88
C LEU A 134 0.05 -13.13 -3.79
N LYS A 135 -0.55 -12.82 -4.94
CA LYS A 135 -1.94 -12.36 -4.99
C LYS A 135 -2.86 -13.58 -4.91
N LEU A 136 -3.71 -13.61 -3.90
CA LEU A 136 -4.83 -14.55 -3.79
C LEU A 136 -6.08 -13.78 -4.23
N LEU A 137 -6.98 -14.40 -4.98
CA LEU A 137 -8.06 -13.70 -5.69
C LEU A 137 -8.80 -12.63 -4.86
#